data_AF-A0A0M1JPH5-F1
#
_entry.id   AF-A0A0M1JPH5-F1
#
_cell.length_a   1.000
_cell.length_b   1.000
_cell.length_c   1.000
_cell.angle_alpha   90.00
_cell.angle_beta   90.00
_cell.angle_gamma   90.00
#
_symmetry.space_group_name_H-M   'P 1'
#
loop_
_entity.id
_entity.type
_entity.pdbx_description
1 polymer ?
#
loop_
_entity_poly.entity_id
_entity_poly.type
_entity_poly.pdbx_seq_one_letter_code
_entity_poly.pdbx_strand_id
1 'polypeptide(L)'
;MPIIQAYSGILAATYVAEIFNGSIPQGEWIFGSGLRSQPPKLTAAPAGLIPGFPGLEGTGQDAEGFGVLRLTNNSTFQSAFAINNTPFPSGAGLKITFDLFAYGGSPNSAGDGFSFFLIDGTASPTTAGAFGGSLGYAQKQTSSTNPTLIPGLVGGYLGVGFDEFGNFSNDNELRVGRSPTLSTNAGGIATGRIPDSVAIRGSQSTQYRYLAGTPDLKTINLPNPA
;
A
#
# COMPACT_ATOMS: atom_id res chain seq x y z
N MET A 1 -12.76 -16.13 26.54
CA MET A 1 -12.71 -16.56 25.12
C MET A 1 -13.64 -15.66 24.34
N PRO A 2 -13.18 -14.86 23.36
CA PRO A 2 -14.09 -14.11 22.54
C PRO A 2 -14.75 -15.06 21.54
N ILE A 3 -16.08 -15.07 21.55
CA ILE A 3 -16.90 -15.80 20.59
C ILE A 3 -16.83 -15.02 19.27
N ILE A 4 -16.24 -15.61 18.23
CA ILE A 4 -16.40 -15.11 16.86
C ILE A 4 -17.86 -15.37 16.50
N GLN A 5 -18.69 -14.33 16.58
CA GLN A 5 -20.07 -14.39 16.13
C GLN A 5 -20.04 -14.54 14.60
N ALA A 6 -20.37 -15.73 14.11
CA ALA A 6 -20.57 -15.96 12.69
C ALA A 6 -21.73 -15.08 12.22
N TYR A 7 -21.43 -14.07 11.39
CA TYR A 7 -22.46 -13.31 10.69
C TYR A 7 -23.13 -14.24 9.67
N SER A 8 -24.33 -14.71 10.01
CA SER A 8 -25.17 -15.52 9.14
C SER A 8 -25.68 -14.67 7.97
N GLY A 9 -25.07 -14.84 6.80
CA GLY A 9 -25.78 -14.88 5.52
C GLY A 9 -26.25 -13.56 4.90
N ILE A 10 -25.46 -12.48 4.94
CA ILE A 10 -25.61 -11.42 3.93
C ILE A 10 -24.86 -11.90 2.69
N LEU A 11 -25.54 -11.97 1.53
CA LEU A 11 -24.86 -12.09 0.24
C LEU A 11 -23.86 -10.93 0.15
N ALA A 12 -22.56 -11.25 0.24
CA ALA A 12 -21.53 -10.23 0.13
C ALA A 12 -21.64 -9.61 -1.26
N ALA A 13 -22.00 -8.32 -1.34
CA ALA A 13 -21.93 -7.59 -2.59
C ALA A 13 -20.45 -7.54 -3.00
N THR A 14 -20.14 -8.04 -4.20
CA THR A 14 -18.82 -7.86 -4.78
C THR A 14 -18.72 -6.42 -5.25
N TYR A 15 -17.93 -5.60 -4.55
CA TYR A 15 -17.67 -4.22 -4.97
C TYR A 15 -16.72 -4.16 -6.16
N VAL A 16 -15.69 -5.01 -6.16
CA VAL A 16 -14.71 -5.09 -7.22
C VAL A 16 -14.18 -6.52 -7.34
N ALA A 17 -13.98 -6.96 -8.58
CA ALA A 17 -13.26 -8.18 -8.92
C ALA A 17 -12.37 -7.84 -10.12
N GLU A 18 -11.09 -7.60 -9.86
CA GLU A 18 -10.11 -7.21 -10.87
C GLU A 18 -8.80 -7.95 -10.61
N ILE A 19 -8.27 -8.60 -11.65
CA ILE A 19 -7.05 -9.43 -11.57
C ILE A 19 -5.89 -8.85 -12.37
N PHE A 20 -6.12 -7.78 -13.12
CA PHE A 20 -5.17 -6.98 -13.89
C PHE A 20 -4.41 -7.72 -15.00
N ASN A 21 -5.01 -8.78 -15.54
CA ASN A 21 -4.38 -9.62 -16.55
C ASN A 21 -4.57 -9.11 -17.99
N GLY A 22 -5.57 -8.27 -18.23
CA GLY A 22 -5.88 -7.68 -19.52
C GLY A 22 -5.22 -6.32 -19.74
N SER A 23 -5.44 -5.76 -20.93
CA SER A 23 -4.98 -4.43 -21.33
C SER A 23 -5.84 -3.29 -20.80
N ILE A 24 -7.04 -3.60 -20.27
CA ILE A 24 -8.01 -2.65 -19.72
C ILE A 24 -8.47 -3.17 -18.35
N PRO A 25 -8.40 -2.37 -17.27
CA PRO A 25 -8.91 -2.79 -15.98
C PRO A 25 -10.44 -2.72 -15.94
N GLN A 26 -11.08 -3.64 -15.23
CA GLN A 26 -12.52 -3.66 -14.99
C GLN A 26 -12.89 -2.75 -13.81
N GLY A 27 -13.97 -1.99 -13.98
CA GLY A 27 -14.45 -1.04 -12.99
C GLY A 27 -13.79 0.34 -13.10
N GLU A 28 -14.24 1.24 -12.24
CA GLU A 28 -13.74 2.62 -12.18
C GLU A 28 -12.53 2.69 -11.24
N TRP A 29 -11.43 3.28 -11.69
CA TRP A 29 -10.20 3.36 -10.91
C TRP A 29 -9.62 4.77 -10.90
N ILE A 30 -9.15 5.21 -9.74
CA ILE A 30 -8.30 6.38 -9.56
C ILE A 30 -6.87 5.90 -9.41
N PHE A 31 -5.93 6.56 -10.08
CA PHE A 31 -4.51 6.27 -9.99
C PHE A 31 -3.72 7.52 -9.65
N GLY A 32 -2.55 7.33 -9.05
CA GLY A 32 -1.63 8.40 -8.79
C GLY A 32 -0.24 7.88 -8.45
N SER A 33 0.74 8.78 -8.51
CA SER A 33 2.12 8.47 -8.14
C SER A 33 2.68 9.54 -7.20
N GLY A 34 3.70 9.17 -6.45
CA GLY A 34 4.48 10.11 -5.65
C GLY A 34 5.45 10.89 -6.52
N LEU A 35 6.03 11.95 -5.94
CA LEU A 35 6.85 12.96 -6.63
C LEU A 35 8.01 12.44 -7.48
N ARG A 36 8.53 11.24 -7.20
CA ARG A 36 9.68 10.63 -7.88
C ARG A 36 9.31 9.36 -8.65
N SER A 37 8.03 9.03 -8.69
CA SER A 37 7.54 7.77 -9.20
C SER A 37 6.82 7.94 -10.54
N GLN A 38 7.00 6.95 -11.40
CA GLN A 38 6.10 6.78 -12.55
C GLN A 38 4.69 6.43 -12.08
N PRO A 39 3.66 6.70 -12.89
CA PRO A 39 2.33 6.17 -12.63
C PRO A 39 2.36 4.63 -12.58
N PRO A 40 1.36 4.01 -11.93
CA PRO A 40 1.20 2.56 -11.97
C PRO A 40 0.98 2.10 -13.42
N LYS A 41 1.27 0.84 -13.70
CA LYS A 41 1.26 0.32 -15.07
C LYS A 41 0.55 -1.03 -15.22
N LEU A 42 -0.19 -1.22 -16.30
CA LEU A 42 -0.68 -2.54 -16.70
C LEU A 42 0.33 -3.21 -17.62
N THR A 43 0.79 -4.40 -17.25
CA THR A 43 1.89 -5.02 -17.99
C THR A 43 1.45 -5.62 -19.33
N ALA A 44 0.18 -6.02 -19.45
CA ALA A 44 -0.42 -6.50 -20.70
C ALA A 44 -0.95 -5.40 -21.63
N ALA A 45 -1.07 -4.15 -21.14
CA ALA A 45 -1.55 -3.05 -21.97
C ALA A 45 -0.46 -2.55 -22.93
N PRO A 46 -0.80 -2.09 -24.16
CA PRO A 46 0.18 -1.52 -25.09
C PRO A 46 1.07 -0.46 -24.45
N ALA A 47 2.35 -0.42 -24.83
CA ALA A 47 3.30 0.52 -24.26
C ALA A 47 2.84 1.98 -24.48
N GLY A 48 2.78 2.77 -23.40
CA GLY A 48 2.35 4.18 -23.44
C GLY A 48 1.06 4.42 -22.65
N LEU A 49 0.42 5.57 -22.84
CA LEU A 49 -0.83 5.88 -22.14
C LEU A 49 -1.95 4.96 -22.64
N ILE A 50 -2.74 4.42 -21.71
CA ILE A 50 -3.90 3.59 -22.04
C ILE A 50 -5.05 4.51 -22.48
N PRO A 51 -5.55 4.38 -23.73
CA PRO A 51 -6.68 5.18 -24.19
C PRO A 51 -7.88 5.02 -23.25
N GLY A 52 -8.49 6.14 -22.85
CA GLY A 52 -9.64 6.15 -21.93
C GLY A 52 -9.28 6.13 -20.44
N PHE A 53 -8.00 5.94 -20.08
CA PHE A 53 -7.52 5.97 -18.70
C PHE A 53 -6.40 7.00 -18.53
N PRO A 54 -6.74 8.28 -18.29
CA PRO A 54 -5.74 9.33 -18.12
C PRO A 54 -4.76 8.98 -16.98
N GLY A 55 -3.46 8.98 -17.30
CA GLY A 55 -2.39 8.75 -16.33
C GLY A 55 -2.02 7.29 -16.08
N LEU A 56 -2.81 6.30 -16.52
CA LEU A 56 -2.41 4.90 -16.47
C LEU A 56 -1.54 4.57 -17.68
N GLU A 57 -0.36 4.00 -17.45
CA GLU A 57 0.57 3.61 -18.52
C GLU A 57 0.54 2.09 -18.75
N GLY A 58 0.51 1.64 -20.00
CA GLY A 58 0.82 0.28 -20.38
C GLY A 58 2.31 0.08 -20.60
N THR A 59 2.76 -1.17 -20.51
CA THR A 59 4.18 -1.53 -20.73
C THR A 59 4.40 -2.38 -21.98
N GLY A 60 3.36 -3.09 -22.44
CA GLY A 60 3.42 -4.05 -23.54
C GLY A 60 4.38 -5.20 -23.29
N GLN A 61 4.63 -5.56 -22.02
CA GLN A 61 5.59 -6.59 -21.65
C GLN A 61 4.95 -7.98 -21.64
N ASP A 62 3.72 -8.09 -21.15
CA ASP A 62 3.00 -9.35 -21.04
C ASP A 62 1.93 -9.48 -22.13
N ALA A 63 1.54 -10.71 -22.45
CA ALA A 63 0.42 -10.97 -23.35
C ALA A 63 -0.92 -10.71 -22.64
N GLU A 64 -1.96 -10.35 -23.41
CA GLU A 64 -3.33 -10.24 -22.93
C GLU A 64 -3.75 -11.51 -22.18
N GLY A 65 -4.26 -11.37 -20.96
CA GLY A 65 -4.64 -12.48 -20.09
C GLY A 65 -3.53 -12.96 -19.13
N PHE A 66 -2.31 -12.44 -19.26
CA PHE A 66 -1.14 -12.79 -18.44
C PHE A 66 -0.48 -11.60 -17.73
N GLY A 67 -1.09 -10.41 -17.82
CA GLY A 67 -0.57 -9.21 -17.18
C GLY A 67 -0.78 -9.15 -15.67
N VAL A 68 -0.24 -8.09 -15.08
CA VAL A 68 -0.47 -7.64 -13.71
C VAL A 68 -0.50 -6.11 -13.65
N LEU A 69 -1.04 -5.57 -12.55
CA LEU A 69 -0.83 -4.16 -12.19
C LEU A 69 0.50 -4.00 -11.46
N ARG A 70 1.44 -3.30 -12.09
CA ARG A 70 2.72 -2.93 -11.50
C ARG A 70 2.64 -1.53 -10.91
N LEU A 71 2.72 -1.42 -9.58
CA LEU A 71 2.73 -0.13 -8.88
C LEU A 71 4.08 0.58 -8.99
N THR A 72 5.19 -0.14 -8.84
CA THR A 72 6.54 0.43 -8.86
C THR A 72 7.46 -0.40 -9.75
N ASN A 73 8.50 0.24 -10.29
CA ASN A 73 9.61 -0.45 -10.93
C ASN A 73 10.76 -0.64 -9.91
N ASN A 74 11.81 -1.38 -10.29
CA ASN A 74 13.00 -1.57 -9.46
C ASN A 74 13.92 -0.33 -9.46
N SER A 75 13.39 0.82 -9.03
CA SER A 75 14.11 2.06 -8.80
C SER A 75 13.89 2.55 -7.37
N THR A 76 14.74 3.45 -6.90
CA THR A 76 14.59 4.04 -5.58
C THR A 76 13.50 5.11 -5.55
N PHE A 77 12.96 5.37 -4.35
CA PHE A 77 12.03 6.48 -4.09
C PHE A 77 10.71 6.42 -4.88
N GLN A 78 10.20 5.21 -5.14
CA GLN A 78 8.95 5.00 -5.87
C GLN A 78 7.76 4.85 -4.91
N SER A 79 6.60 5.33 -5.33
CA SER A 79 5.32 5.15 -4.64
C SER A 79 4.21 5.44 -5.65
N ALA A 80 3.22 4.57 -5.74
CA ALA A 80 2.06 4.74 -6.60
C ALA A 80 0.87 4.01 -6.00
N PHE A 81 -0.32 4.33 -6.46
CA PHE A 81 -1.53 3.66 -6.03
C PHE A 81 -2.53 3.44 -7.16
N ALA A 82 -3.42 2.49 -6.93
CA ALA A 82 -4.66 2.28 -7.65
C ALA A 82 -5.80 2.15 -6.61
N ILE A 83 -6.89 2.88 -6.80
CA ILE A 83 -8.06 2.87 -5.91
C ILE A 83 -9.28 2.57 -6.77
N ASN A 84 -10.02 1.51 -6.43
CA ASN A 84 -11.32 1.31 -7.03
C ASN A 84 -12.26 2.42 -6.56
N ASN A 85 -12.86 3.16 -7.50
CA ASN A 85 -13.65 4.35 -7.25
C ASN A 85 -15.14 4.03 -6.98
N THR A 86 -15.40 2.90 -6.32
CA THR A 86 -16.75 2.51 -5.90
C THR A 86 -16.86 2.68 -4.39
N PRO A 87 -17.63 3.69 -3.90
CA PRO A 87 -17.83 3.86 -2.48
C PRO A 87 -18.66 2.70 -1.90
N PHE A 88 -18.35 2.31 -0.68
CA PHE A 88 -19.13 1.32 0.07
C PHE A 88 -19.49 1.85 1.46
N PRO A 89 -20.62 1.41 2.06
CA PRO A 89 -20.97 1.78 3.42
C PRO A 89 -20.00 1.18 4.45
N SER A 90 -19.40 2.02 5.30
CA SER A 90 -18.45 1.60 6.34
C SER A 90 -19.06 0.77 7.47
N GLY A 91 -20.40 0.68 7.55
CA GLY A 91 -21.12 -0.13 8.53
C GLY A 91 -21.07 -1.64 8.26
N ALA A 92 -20.67 -2.05 7.06
CA ALA A 92 -20.45 -3.45 6.71
C ALA A 92 -18.96 -3.80 6.79
N GLY A 93 -18.64 -5.01 7.24
CA GLY A 93 -17.28 -5.54 7.13
C GLY A 93 -16.91 -5.82 5.67
N LEU A 94 -15.62 -5.79 5.36
CA LEU A 94 -15.10 -6.16 4.04
C LEU A 94 -14.40 -7.51 4.09
N LYS A 95 -14.54 -8.28 3.00
CA LYS A 95 -13.65 -9.39 2.67
C LYS A 95 -12.82 -8.97 1.47
N ILE A 96 -11.50 -8.97 1.64
CA ILE A 96 -10.55 -8.56 0.61
C ILE A 96 -9.61 -9.73 0.34
N THR A 97 -9.31 -9.95 -0.94
CA THR A 97 -8.36 -10.97 -1.39
C THR A 97 -7.63 -10.40 -2.59
N PHE A 98 -6.31 -10.52 -2.59
CA PHE A 98 -5.44 -10.09 -3.68
C PHE A 98 -4.19 -10.96 -3.67
N ASP A 99 -3.56 -11.07 -4.83
CA ASP A 99 -2.23 -11.63 -4.97
C ASP A 99 -1.21 -10.48 -5.02
N LEU A 100 -0.11 -10.63 -4.29
CA LEU A 100 0.97 -9.65 -4.24
C LEU A 100 2.25 -10.30 -4.74
N PHE A 101 2.91 -9.62 -5.66
CA PHE A 101 4.23 -9.99 -6.17
C PHE A 101 5.22 -8.89 -5.80
N ALA A 102 6.24 -9.25 -5.03
CA ALA A 102 7.42 -8.42 -4.81
C ALA A 102 8.62 -9.10 -5.48
N TYR A 103 9.35 -8.37 -6.32
CA TYR A 103 10.47 -8.93 -7.08
C TYR A 103 11.57 -7.90 -7.29
N GLY A 104 12.78 -8.40 -7.56
CA GLY A 104 13.98 -7.58 -7.70
C GLY A 104 14.58 -7.18 -6.34
N GLY A 105 15.38 -6.11 -6.35
CA GLY A 105 16.15 -5.67 -5.18
C GLY A 105 17.40 -6.53 -4.89
N SER A 106 18.29 -6.01 -4.05
CA SER A 106 19.40 -6.80 -3.49
C SER A 106 18.96 -7.40 -2.15
N PRO A 107 19.48 -8.58 -1.73
CA PRO A 107 19.05 -9.29 -0.51
C PRO A 107 19.02 -8.48 0.79
N ASN A 108 19.75 -7.36 0.86
CA ASN A 108 19.84 -6.49 2.04
C ASN A 108 19.20 -5.11 1.86
N SER A 109 18.59 -4.84 0.70
CA SER A 109 17.96 -3.56 0.35
C SER A 109 16.63 -3.74 -0.37
N ALA A 110 16.09 -4.96 -0.40
CA ALA A 110 14.76 -5.23 -0.91
C ALA A 110 13.71 -4.58 0.00
N GLY A 111 12.65 -4.06 -0.61
CA GLY A 111 11.59 -3.33 0.07
C GLY A 111 11.06 -2.15 -0.77
N ASP A 112 10.25 -1.28 -0.20
CA ASP A 112 9.93 -1.22 1.24
C ASP A 112 8.75 -2.11 1.68
N GLY A 113 7.78 -2.31 0.80
CA GLY A 113 6.50 -2.94 1.13
C GLY A 113 5.36 -2.54 0.20
N PHE A 114 4.19 -3.07 0.51
CA PHE A 114 2.91 -2.75 -0.11
C PHE A 114 1.93 -2.24 0.94
N SER A 115 0.99 -1.38 0.59
CA SER A 115 -0.14 -1.07 1.46
C SER A 115 -1.48 -1.26 0.74
N PHE A 116 -2.41 -1.94 1.43
CA PHE A 116 -3.83 -1.85 1.13
C PHE A 116 -4.42 -0.74 2.00
N PHE A 117 -5.29 0.09 1.45
CA PHE A 117 -5.87 1.17 2.24
C PHE A 117 -7.28 1.50 1.78
N LEU A 118 -8.00 2.17 2.69
CA LEU A 118 -9.30 2.79 2.45
C LEU A 118 -9.14 4.30 2.50
N ILE A 119 -9.95 5.02 1.72
CA ILE A 119 -10.05 6.47 1.79
C ILE A 119 -11.47 6.90 2.17
N ASP A 120 -11.60 8.12 2.65
CA ASP A 120 -12.86 8.85 2.66
C ASP A 120 -13.36 8.96 1.22
N GLY A 121 -14.56 8.41 0.97
CA GLY A 121 -15.16 8.36 -0.38
C GLY A 121 -15.50 9.73 -0.98
N THR A 122 -15.35 10.82 -0.21
CA THR A 122 -15.47 12.19 -0.73
C THR A 122 -14.15 12.75 -1.27
N ALA A 123 -13.04 12.05 -1.08
CA ALA A 123 -11.71 12.48 -1.53
C ALA A 123 -11.36 11.91 -2.90
N SER A 124 -10.59 12.68 -3.69
CA SER A 124 -10.05 12.27 -4.99
C SER A 124 -8.53 12.51 -5.02
N PRO A 125 -7.71 11.66 -4.38
CA PRO A 125 -6.27 11.84 -4.37
C PRO A 125 -5.68 11.69 -5.78
N THR A 126 -4.65 12.48 -6.09
CA THR A 126 -3.88 12.38 -7.35
C THR A 126 -2.41 12.07 -7.11
N THR A 127 -1.95 12.17 -5.86
CA THR A 127 -0.56 11.94 -5.45
C THR A 127 -0.55 10.91 -4.34
N ALA A 128 0.34 9.92 -4.47
CA ALA A 128 0.54 8.92 -3.42
C ALA A 128 1.09 9.57 -2.14
N GLY A 129 0.89 8.91 -0.99
CA GLY A 129 1.67 9.19 0.20
C GLY A 129 3.16 8.89 -0.02
N ALA A 130 3.96 9.11 1.01
CA ALA A 130 5.41 9.07 0.84
C ALA A 130 5.95 7.65 0.56
N PHE A 131 6.97 7.55 -0.29
CA PHE A 131 7.76 6.33 -0.52
C PHE A 131 8.54 5.93 0.75
N GLY A 132 9.26 4.79 0.72
CA GLY A 132 10.02 4.36 1.88
C GLY A 132 9.12 3.63 2.88
N GLY A 133 9.49 3.72 4.16
CA GLY A 133 8.71 3.19 5.27
C GLY A 133 7.30 3.75 5.47
N SER A 134 6.84 4.64 4.59
CA SER A 134 5.47 5.15 4.60
C SER A 134 4.56 4.43 3.60
N LEU A 135 5.12 3.52 2.79
CA LEU A 135 4.42 2.59 1.89
C LEU A 135 3.36 3.23 0.98
N GLY A 136 3.57 4.48 0.57
CA GLY A 136 2.62 5.23 -0.27
C GLY A 136 1.35 5.68 0.46
N TYR A 137 1.24 5.47 1.78
CA TYR A 137 0.07 5.82 2.58
C TYR A 137 0.33 6.97 3.55
N ALA A 138 1.39 6.88 4.36
CA ALA A 138 1.70 7.89 5.39
C ALA A 138 2.62 9.01 4.88
N GLN A 139 2.79 10.06 5.67
CA GLN A 139 3.76 11.13 5.44
C GLN A 139 5.20 10.67 5.71
N LYS A 140 6.18 11.43 5.22
CA LYS A 140 7.57 11.35 5.69
C LYS A 140 8.31 12.68 5.61
N GLN A 141 9.34 12.85 6.43
CA GLN A 141 10.40 13.82 6.22
C GLN A 141 11.53 13.21 5.37
N THR A 142 12.05 13.94 4.39
CA THR A 142 13.07 13.44 3.45
C THR A 142 14.47 13.31 4.05
N SER A 143 14.88 14.25 4.91
CA SER A 143 16.20 14.24 5.56
C SER A 143 16.16 15.04 6.87
N SER A 144 17.17 14.87 7.72
CA SER A 144 17.33 15.66 8.95
C SER A 144 18.01 17.02 8.73
N THR A 145 18.77 17.19 7.64
CA THR A 145 19.59 18.39 7.38
C THR A 145 18.93 19.38 6.43
N ASN A 146 18.14 18.89 5.48
CA ASN A 146 17.30 19.71 4.60
C ASN A 146 15.89 19.06 4.54
N PRO A 147 15.06 19.30 5.58
CA PRO A 147 13.81 18.58 5.73
C PRO A 147 12.78 19.09 4.73
N THR A 148 12.26 18.18 3.92
CA THR A 148 11.02 18.39 3.17
C THR A 148 9.99 17.39 3.66
N LEU A 149 8.78 17.87 3.99
CA LEU A 149 7.66 16.99 4.29
C LEU A 149 7.02 16.53 2.99
N ILE A 150 7.01 15.22 2.77
CA ILE A 150 6.14 14.59 1.77
C ILE A 150 4.85 14.22 2.49
N PRO A 151 3.69 14.73 2.06
CA PRO A 151 2.41 14.44 2.71
C PRO A 151 2.04 12.96 2.58
N GLY A 152 1.15 12.49 3.45
CA GLY A 152 0.47 11.20 3.27
C GLY A 152 -0.67 11.30 2.25
N LEU A 153 -1.30 10.16 1.97
CA LEU A 153 -2.38 10.03 0.99
C LEU A 153 -3.63 10.82 1.41
N VAL A 154 -4.00 11.82 0.62
CA VAL A 154 -5.22 12.62 0.83
C VAL A 154 -6.45 11.71 0.93
N GLY A 155 -7.26 11.94 1.96
CA GLY A 155 -8.45 11.14 2.25
C GLY A 155 -8.16 9.82 2.95
N GLY A 156 -6.92 9.46 3.27
CA GLY A 156 -6.61 8.20 3.94
C GLY A 156 -7.48 7.97 5.18
N TYR A 157 -8.16 6.81 5.23
CA TYR A 157 -9.06 6.43 6.32
C TYR A 157 -8.44 5.34 7.19
N LEU A 158 -7.89 4.30 6.56
CA LEU A 158 -7.18 3.20 7.21
C LEU A 158 -6.14 2.64 6.25
N GLY A 159 -4.91 2.41 6.69
CA GLY A 159 -3.86 1.77 5.90
C GLY A 159 -3.37 0.51 6.58
N VAL A 160 -3.27 -0.57 5.81
CA VAL A 160 -2.70 -1.87 6.18
C VAL A 160 -1.43 -2.08 5.37
N GLY A 161 -0.28 -1.94 6.00
CA GLY A 161 1.03 -2.14 5.40
C GLY A 161 1.51 -3.58 5.54
N PHE A 162 1.95 -4.16 4.43
CA PHE A 162 2.71 -5.40 4.31
C PHE A 162 4.16 -4.96 4.13
N ASP A 163 4.91 -4.95 5.22
CA ASP A 163 6.13 -4.18 5.40
C ASP A 163 7.35 -5.11 5.37
N GLU A 164 7.95 -5.26 4.19
CA GLU A 164 9.12 -6.11 3.98
C GLU A 164 10.36 -5.51 4.67
N PHE A 165 10.54 -4.19 4.58
CA PHE A 165 11.72 -3.53 5.15
C PHE A 165 11.58 -3.25 6.64
N GLY A 166 10.37 -2.94 7.12
CA GLY A 166 10.01 -2.87 8.54
C GLY A 166 9.81 -1.47 9.13
N ASN A 167 9.75 -0.44 8.30
CA ASN A 167 9.69 0.95 8.77
C ASN A 167 8.25 1.49 8.94
N PHE A 168 7.24 0.79 8.43
CA PHE A 168 5.83 1.19 8.54
C PHE A 168 5.34 1.15 9.98
N SER A 169 5.97 0.40 10.87
CA SER A 169 5.66 0.36 12.30
C SER A 169 6.40 1.41 13.16
N ASN A 170 7.30 2.21 12.59
CA ASN A 170 8.10 3.17 13.36
C ASN A 170 7.63 4.63 13.24
N ASP A 171 8.14 5.48 14.11
CA ASP A 171 7.89 6.94 14.16
C ASP A 171 9.06 7.76 13.58
N ASN A 172 9.99 7.10 12.87
CA ASN A 172 11.03 7.82 12.16
C ASN A 172 10.42 8.65 11.03
N GLU A 173 11.18 9.65 10.58
CA GLU A 173 10.77 10.51 9.45
C GLU A 173 9.43 11.22 9.67
N LEU A 174 9.10 11.57 10.91
CA LEU A 174 7.85 12.24 11.31
C LEU A 174 6.57 11.44 11.07
N ARG A 175 6.67 10.11 10.94
CA ARG A 175 5.49 9.24 11.12
C ARG A 175 5.00 9.34 12.56
N VAL A 176 3.69 9.32 12.76
CA VAL A 176 3.08 9.48 14.09
C VAL A 176 2.82 8.11 14.72
N GLY A 177 3.20 7.96 15.98
CA GLY A 177 3.07 6.70 16.71
C GLY A 177 4.00 5.60 16.19
N ARG A 178 4.19 4.56 17.00
CA ARG A 178 5.02 3.41 16.69
C ARG A 178 4.54 2.15 17.40
N SER A 179 5.04 1.00 16.96
CA SER A 179 4.95 -0.24 17.74
C SER A 179 5.59 -0.06 19.12
N PRO A 180 4.93 -0.53 20.20
CA PRO A 180 5.53 -0.55 21.53
C PRO A 180 6.70 -1.54 21.67
N THR A 181 6.89 -2.44 20.70
CA THR A 181 8.01 -3.41 20.70
C THR A 181 9.33 -2.81 20.23
N LEU A 182 9.30 -1.62 19.61
CA LEU A 182 10.51 -0.95 19.14
C LEU A 182 11.22 -0.21 20.28
N SER A 183 12.52 -0.46 20.39
CA SER A 183 13.40 0.34 21.26
C SER A 183 13.50 1.78 20.76
N THR A 184 13.81 2.70 21.67
CA THR A 184 13.98 4.12 21.36
C THR A 184 15.32 4.67 21.82
N ASN A 185 15.78 5.72 21.13
CA ASN A 185 16.84 6.57 21.62
C ASN A 185 16.35 7.48 22.77
N ALA A 186 17.26 8.26 23.36
CA ALA A 186 16.95 9.19 24.45
C ALA A 186 15.91 10.26 24.07
N GLY A 187 15.77 10.58 22.78
CA GLY A 187 14.74 11.49 22.27
C GLY A 187 13.38 10.82 22.07
N GLY A 188 13.23 9.56 22.46
CA GLY A 188 11.97 8.82 22.33
C GLY A 188 11.60 8.51 20.89
N ILE A 189 12.57 8.37 19.98
CA ILE A 189 12.36 7.98 18.57
C ILE A 189 12.86 6.55 18.37
N ALA A 190 12.13 5.75 17.57
CA ALA A 190 12.48 4.35 17.30
C ALA A 190 13.90 4.22 16.72
N THR A 191 14.66 3.21 17.18
CA THR A 191 16.01 2.90 16.72
C THR A 191 16.10 1.63 15.87
N GLY A 192 14.96 1.00 15.60
CA GLY A 192 14.86 -0.25 14.85
C GLY A 192 13.68 -0.27 13.89
N ARG A 193 13.49 -1.42 13.28
CA ARG A 193 12.46 -1.72 12.30
C ARG A 193 11.88 -3.11 12.58
N ILE A 194 10.69 -3.40 12.07
CA ILE A 194 10.02 -4.70 12.19
C ILE A 194 9.82 -5.29 10.79
N PRO A 195 10.86 -5.91 10.19
CA PRO A 195 10.77 -6.49 8.85
C PRO A 195 9.76 -7.62 8.79
N ASP A 196 9.27 -7.91 7.60
CA ASP A 196 8.30 -8.96 7.32
C ASP A 196 7.10 -8.85 8.28
N SER A 197 6.44 -7.69 8.36
CA SER A 197 5.33 -7.47 9.29
C SER A 197 4.06 -6.96 8.60
N VAL A 198 2.91 -7.17 9.26
CA VAL A 198 1.68 -6.44 8.91
C VAL A 198 1.43 -5.38 9.97
N ALA A 199 1.19 -4.14 9.56
CA ALA A 199 0.89 -3.04 10.47
C ALA A 199 -0.25 -2.15 9.96
N ILE A 200 -0.95 -1.52 10.90
CA ILE A 200 -2.13 -0.71 10.67
C ILE A 200 -1.84 0.73 11.08
N ARG A 201 -2.14 1.68 10.18
CA ARG A 201 -2.11 3.12 10.43
C ARG A 201 -3.49 3.73 10.25
N GLY A 202 -3.79 4.73 11.07
CA GLY A 202 -5.05 5.46 11.08
C GLY A 202 -5.21 6.44 9.92
N SER A 203 -6.24 7.28 10.03
CA SER A 203 -6.63 8.23 8.99
C SER A 203 -5.70 9.45 8.86
N GLN A 204 -5.86 10.20 7.78
CA GLN A 204 -5.25 11.52 7.57
C GLN A 204 -5.53 12.47 8.75
N SER A 205 -6.77 12.51 9.26
CA SER A 205 -7.15 13.37 10.40
C SER A 205 -6.40 13.02 11.70
N THR A 206 -5.93 11.79 11.82
CA THR A 206 -5.09 11.33 12.95
C THR A 206 -3.60 11.38 12.62
N GLN A 207 -3.19 11.99 11.50
CA GLN A 207 -1.81 12.02 10.99
C GLN A 207 -1.24 10.62 10.74
N TYR A 208 -2.08 9.69 10.27
CA TYR A 208 -1.69 8.33 9.90
C TYR A 208 -1.01 7.59 11.06
N ARG A 209 -1.50 7.82 12.28
CA ARG A 209 -0.92 7.28 13.50
C ARG A 209 -0.89 5.76 13.48
N TYR A 210 0.21 5.16 13.89
CA TYR A 210 0.30 3.72 14.11
C TYR A 210 -0.76 3.26 15.12
N LEU A 211 -1.50 2.21 14.78
CA LEU A 211 -2.58 1.65 15.60
C LEU A 211 -2.19 0.29 16.18
N ALA A 212 -1.69 -0.63 15.34
CA ALA A 212 -1.34 -1.99 15.71
C ALA A 212 -0.44 -2.63 14.64
N GLY A 213 0.17 -3.77 14.95
CA GLY A 213 0.94 -4.55 13.99
C GLY A 213 1.50 -5.82 14.60
N THR A 214 1.99 -6.71 13.74
CA THR A 214 2.63 -7.96 14.16
C THR A 214 4.09 -7.73 14.56
N PRO A 215 4.65 -8.52 15.49
CA PRO A 215 6.06 -8.42 15.88
C PRO A 215 7.01 -9.02 14.83
N ASP A 216 6.51 -9.93 13.99
CA ASP A 216 7.08 -10.46 12.76
C ASP A 216 5.97 -11.25 12.01
N LEU A 217 6.27 -11.72 10.80
CA LEU A 217 5.54 -12.75 10.04
C LEU A 217 6.46 -13.93 9.71
N LYS A 218 7.61 -14.03 10.37
CA LYS A 218 8.58 -15.11 10.17
C LYS A 218 8.08 -16.42 10.78
N THR A 219 6.95 -16.93 10.29
CA THR A 219 6.74 -18.34 9.91
C THR A 219 5.30 -18.57 9.44
N ILE A 220 5.11 -18.66 8.12
CA ILE A 220 4.24 -19.68 7.55
C ILE A 220 5.09 -20.43 6.52
N ASN A 221 5.57 -21.62 6.88
CA ASN A 221 6.08 -22.57 5.88
C ASN A 221 4.86 -23.05 5.09
N LEU A 222 4.51 -22.35 4.02
CA LEU A 222 3.62 -22.92 3.01
C LEU A 222 4.46 -23.92 2.22
N PRO A 223 4.11 -25.22 2.17
CA PRO A 223 4.75 -26.12 1.24
C PRO A 223 4.61 -25.54 -0.17
N ASN A 224 5.69 -25.62 -0.94
CA ASN A 224 5.71 -25.20 -2.35
C ASN A 224 4.49 -25.83 -3.05
N PRO A 225 3.56 -25.03 -3.62
CA PRO A 225 2.50 -25.61 -4.43
C PRO A 225 3.18 -26.17 -5.69
N ALA A 226 3.29 -27.50 -5.71
CA ALA A 226 3.67 -28.25 -6.90
C ALA A 226 2.65 -28.03 -8.03
#